data_AF-A0A3B6IXS0-F1
#
_entry.id   AF-A0A3B6IXS0-F1
#
_cell.length_a   1.000
_cell.length_b   1.000
_cell.length_c   1.000
_cell.angle_alpha   90.00
_cell.angle_beta   90.00
_cell.angle_gamma   90.00
#
_symmetry.space_group_name_H-M   'P 1'
#
loop_
_entity.id
_entity.type
_entity.pdbx_description
1 polymer ?
#
loop_
_entity_poly.entity_id
_entity_poly.type
_entity_poly.pdbx_seq_one_letter_code
_entity_poly.pdbx_strand_id
1 'polypeptide(L)'
;MPLDFTKHFPAVPQEFKLRTNTGCSWKVTVRLMDGRVTLDQGWATFAVVHQIRIDYMVKFKLLTLDTLKVTVFNDKGIEVVTKCGKHNDAFTMNV
;
A
#
# COMPACT_ATOMS: atom_id res chain seq x y z
N MET A 1 0.72 10.20 3.17
CA MET A 1 0.84 10.41 1.72
C MET A 1 1.33 11.84 1.50
N PRO A 2 2.27 12.08 0.57
CA PRO A 2 2.71 13.44 0.24
C PRO A 2 1.52 14.30 -0.19
N LEU A 3 1.44 15.53 0.31
CA LEU A 3 0.29 16.41 0.08
C LEU A 3 0.12 16.74 -1.42
N ASP A 4 1.20 17.02 -2.13
CA ASP A 4 1.10 17.30 -3.57
C ASP A 4 0.67 16.09 -4.38
N PHE A 5 0.95 14.87 -3.90
CA PHE A 5 0.49 13.66 -4.56
C PHE A 5 -1.04 13.52 -4.50
N THR A 6 -1.69 14.04 -3.46
CA THR A 6 -3.16 13.95 -3.34
C THR A 6 -3.88 14.82 -4.38
N LYS A 7 -3.19 15.79 -5.01
CA LYS A 7 -3.74 16.64 -6.07
C LYS A 7 -4.01 15.88 -7.38
N HIS A 8 -3.43 14.69 -7.54
CA HIS A 8 -3.68 13.83 -8.70
C HIS A 8 -5.03 13.08 -8.63
N PHE A 9 -5.75 13.18 -7.51
CA PHE A 9 -7.04 12.56 -7.33
C PHE A 9 -8.15 13.62 -7.38
N PRO A 10 -9.19 13.47 -8.22
CA PRO A 10 -10.36 14.36 -8.20
C PRO A 10 -11.04 14.39 -6.81
N ALA A 11 -11.04 13.25 -6.13
CA ALA A 11 -11.41 13.08 -4.73
C ALA A 11 -10.50 12.01 -4.12
N VAL A 12 -10.16 12.15 -2.84
CA VAL A 12 -9.34 11.17 -2.13
C VAL A 12 -10.12 9.84 -2.05
N PRO A 13 -9.60 8.73 -2.59
CA PRO A 13 -10.27 7.43 -2.49
C PRO A 13 -10.39 6.99 -1.03
N GLN A 14 -11.47 6.27 -0.71
CA GLN A 14 -11.63 5.66 0.63
C GLN A 14 -10.69 4.45 0.83
N GLU A 15 -10.24 3.84 -0.26
CA GLU A 15 -9.34 2.70 -0.25
C GLU A 15 -8.44 2.67 -1.49
N PHE A 16 -7.30 2.02 -1.36
CA PHE A 16 -6.41 1.68 -2.46
C PHE A 16 -6.21 0.17 -2.56
N LYS A 17 -6.09 -0.31 -3.80
CA LYS A 17 -5.54 -1.62 -4.14
C LYS A 17 -4.02 -1.48 -4.37
N LEU A 18 -3.22 -1.98 -3.45
CA LEU A 18 -1.76 -2.06 -3.57
C LEU A 18 -1.38 -3.29 -4.38
N ARG A 19 -0.80 -3.11 -5.58
CA ARG A 19 -0.29 -4.20 -6.42
C ARG A 19 1.22 -4.34 -6.33
N THR A 20 1.71 -5.54 -6.07
CA THR A 20 3.16 -5.82 -6.03
C THR A 20 3.69 -6.26 -7.38
N ASN A 21 5.02 -6.30 -7.54
CA ASN A 21 5.67 -6.86 -8.73
C ASN A 21 5.43 -8.37 -8.92
N THR A 22 5.05 -9.07 -7.85
CA THR A 22 4.70 -10.50 -7.87
C THR A 22 3.23 -10.75 -8.25
N GLY A 23 2.46 -9.71 -8.57
CA GLY A 23 1.06 -9.80 -9.02
C GLY A 23 0.04 -9.84 -7.88
N CYS A 24 0.48 -9.83 -6.63
CA CYS A 24 -0.39 -9.84 -5.47
C CYS A 24 -1.06 -8.49 -5.27
N SER A 25 -2.22 -8.50 -4.61
CA SER A 25 -2.97 -7.30 -4.33
C SER A 25 -3.38 -7.25 -2.87
N TRP A 26 -3.24 -6.08 -2.25
CA TRP A 26 -3.74 -5.79 -0.91
C TRP A 26 -4.70 -4.62 -0.93
N LYS A 27 -5.79 -4.72 -0.19
CA LYS A 27 -6.68 -3.60 0.09
C LYS A 27 -6.14 -2.85 1.30
N VAL A 28 -6.03 -1.53 1.18
CA VAL A 28 -5.74 -0.64 2.31
C VAL A 28 -6.76 0.49 2.33
N THR A 29 -7.27 0.83 3.51
CA THR A 29 -8.16 1.99 3.65
C THR A 29 -7.34 3.27 3.75
N VAL A 30 -8.00 4.38 3.47
CA VAL A 30 -7.41 5.72 3.53
C VAL A 30 -8.10 6.49 4.63
N ARG A 31 -7.32 7.19 5.45
CA ARG A 31 -7.84 8.04 6.52
C ARG A 31 -7.28 9.45 6.41
N LEU A 32 -8.16 10.45 6.50
CA LEU A 32 -7.80 11.86 6.65
C LEU A 32 -7.64 12.16 8.14
N MET A 33 -6.43 12.50 8.57
CA MET A 33 -6.14 12.92 9.95
C MET A 33 -5.30 14.20 9.89
N ASP A 34 -5.72 15.25 10.60
CA ASP A 34 -4.98 16.51 10.71
C ASP A 34 -4.58 17.10 9.33
N GLY A 35 -5.49 17.05 8.36
CA GLY A 35 -5.24 17.52 6.99
C GLY A 35 -4.29 16.63 6.17
N ARG A 36 -3.90 15.46 6.68
CA ARG A 36 -3.00 14.51 6.02
C ARG A 36 -3.74 13.24 5.64
N VAL A 37 -3.47 12.76 4.43
CA VAL A 37 -3.98 11.48 3.94
C VAL A 37 -3.01 10.36 4.35
N THR A 38 -3.52 9.35 5.04
CA THR A 38 -2.74 8.19 5.55
C THR A 38 -3.28 6.87 5.00
N LEU A 39 -2.41 5.88 4.84
CA LEU A 39 -2.82 4.49 4.61
C LEU A 39 -3.07 3.87 5.99
N ASP A 40 -4.27 3.37 6.20
CA ASP A 40 -4.77 2.97 7.52
C ASP A 40 -4.92 1.44 7.59
N GLN A 41 -6.16 0.92 7.68
CA GLN A 41 -6.40 -0.52 7.81
C GLN A 41 -5.79 -1.27 6.62
N GLY A 42 -5.14 -2.40 6.91
CA GLY A 42 -4.42 -3.21 5.92
C GLY A 42 -2.96 -2.82 5.71
N TRP A 43 -2.55 -1.57 6.00
CA TRP A 43 -1.16 -1.13 5.80
C TRP A 43 -0.18 -1.85 6.73
N ALA A 44 -0.50 -1.99 8.01
CA ALA A 44 0.37 -2.66 8.97
C ALA A 44 0.63 -4.12 8.58
N THR A 45 -0.41 -4.86 8.17
CA THR A 45 -0.28 -6.24 7.68
C THR A 45 0.55 -6.32 6.41
N PHE A 46 0.33 -5.39 5.47
CA PHE A 46 1.17 -5.29 4.27
C PHE A 46 2.65 -5.10 4.65
N ALA A 47 2.96 -4.15 5.53
CA ALA A 47 4.33 -3.89 5.97
C ALA A 47 5.00 -5.11 6.62
N VAL A 48 4.28 -5.87 7.45
CA VAL A 48 4.79 -7.11 8.07
C VAL A 48 5.07 -8.19 7.04
N VAL A 49 4.10 -8.49 6.16
CA VAL A 49 4.26 -9.53 5.12
C VAL A 49 5.39 -9.19 4.15
N HIS A 50 5.54 -7.91 3.83
CA HIS A 50 6.59 -7.40 2.96
C HIS A 50 7.92 -7.11 3.67
N GLN A 51 8.00 -7.39 4.98
CA GLN A 51 9.16 -7.14 5.83
C GLN A 51 9.74 -5.73 5.65
N ILE A 52 8.86 -4.73 5.53
CA ILE A 52 9.25 -3.33 5.41
C ILE A 52 9.87 -2.90 6.74
N ARG A 53 11.07 -2.33 6.69
CA ARG A 53 11.81 -1.86 7.86
C ARG A 53 12.04 -0.36 7.76
N ILE A 54 12.50 0.22 8.86
CA ILE A 54 13.07 1.58 8.86
C ILE A 54 14.23 1.60 7.84
N ASP A 55 14.44 2.75 7.21
CA ASP A 55 15.41 3.01 6.13
C ASP A 55 15.10 2.31 4.78
N TYR A 56 14.00 1.56 4.69
CA TYR A 56 13.55 1.03 3.40
C TYR A 56 12.80 2.10 2.62
N MET A 57 12.97 2.09 1.30
CA MET A 57 12.23 2.97 0.40
C MET A 57 11.02 2.23 -0.19
N VAL A 58 9.83 2.82 -0.02
CA VAL A 58 8.60 2.31 -0.64
C VAL A 58 8.19 3.24 -1.78
N LYS A 59 8.25 2.73 -3.01
CA LYS A 59 7.84 3.45 -4.22
C LYS A 59 6.40 3.13 -4.54
N PHE A 60 5.57 4.17 -4.64
CA PHE A 60 4.20 4.08 -5.12
C PHE A 60 4.11 4.64 -6.55
N LYS A 61 3.48 3.90 -7.46
CA LYS A 61 3.12 4.38 -8.80
C LYS A 61 1.61 4.29 -8.97
N LEU A 62 0.96 5.40 -9.28
CA LEU A 62 -0.46 5.42 -9.63
C LEU A 62 -0.69 4.68 -10.95
N LEU A 63 -1.57 3.68 -10.95
CA LEU A 63 -1.99 2.95 -12.16
C LEU A 63 -3.39 3.35 -12.61
N THR A 64 -4.32 3.41 -11.66
CA THR A 64 -5.69 3.91 -11.79
C THR A 64 -6.02 4.72 -10.53
N LEU A 65 -7.16 5.42 -10.50
CA LEU A 65 -7.54 6.26 -9.35
C LEU A 65 -7.61 5.50 -8.01
N ASP A 66 -7.80 4.18 -8.03
CA ASP A 66 -7.91 3.31 -6.86
C ASP A 66 -6.77 2.28 -6.75
N THR A 67 -5.82 2.24 -7.69
CA THR A 67 -4.77 1.21 -7.72
C THR A 67 -3.38 1.84 -7.74
N LEU A 68 -2.57 1.47 -6.74
CA LEU A 68 -1.16 1.85 -6.63
C LEU A 68 -0.29 0.60 -6.84
N LYS A 69 0.66 0.67 -7.76
CA LYS A 69 1.76 -0.28 -7.82
C LYS A 69 2.78 0.06 -6.73
N VAL A 70 3.15 -0.93 -5.92
CA VAL A 70 4.10 -0.78 -4.81
C VAL A 70 5.35 -1.61 -5.09
N THR A 71 6.50 -0.97 -4.95
CA THR A 71 7.82 -1.63 -4.98
C THR A 71 8.59 -1.22 -3.74
N VAL A 72 9.10 -2.21 -3.00
CA VAL A 72 9.88 -2.00 -1.77
C VAL A 72 11.34 -2.19 -2.11
N PHE A 73 12.20 -1.26 -1.68
CA PHE A 73 13.65 -1.36 -1.80
C PHE A 73 14.26 -1.35 -0.39
N ASN A 74 15.25 -2.20 -0.15
CA ASN A 74 15.99 -2.19 1.11
C ASN A 74 16.91 -0.94 1.21
N ASP A 75 17.62 -0.85 2.33
CA ASP A 75 18.61 0.19 2.64
C ASP A 75 19.74 0.32 1.61
N LYS A 76 19.97 -0.72 0.79
CA LYS A 76 20.94 -0.72 -0.32
C LYS A 76 20.32 -0.39 -1.68
N GLY A 77 19.04 -0.01 -1.72
CA GLY A 77 18.31 0.27 -2.95
C GLY A 77 17.98 -0.97 -3.78
N ILE A 78 18.10 -2.17 -3.21
CA ILE A 78 17.78 -3.43 -3.89
C ILE A 78 16.31 -3.74 -3.68
N GLU A 79 15.60 -4.11 -4.77
CA GLU A 79 14.19 -4.49 -4.68
C GLU A 79 14.01 -5.73 -3.79
N VAL A 80 13.10 -5.61 -2.82
CA VAL A 80 12.68 -6.71 -1.95
C VAL A 80 11.52 -7.43 -2.63
N VAL A 81 11.79 -8.64 -3.12
CA VAL A 81 10.77 -9.50 -3.74
C VAL A 81 10.22 -10.48 -2.72
N THR A 82 9.00 -10.21 -2.25
CA THR A 82 8.26 -11.11 -1.37
C THR A 82 7.28 -11.94 -2.18
N LYS A 83 7.34 -13.25 -2.02
CA LYS A 83 6.31 -14.16 -2.52
C LYS A 83 5.11 -14.05 -1.59
N CYS A 84 3.94 -13.77 -2.14
CA CYS A 84 2.72 -13.76 -1.34
C CYS A 84 2.26 -15.20 -1.20
N GLY A 85 2.11 -15.67 0.05
CA GLY A 85 1.34 -16.89 0.30
C GLY A 85 -0.13 -16.66 -0.06
N LYS A 86 -0.89 -17.76 -0.25
CA LYS A 86 -2.34 -17.70 -0.38
C LYS A 86 -2.94 -17.17 0.93
N HIS A 87 -3.11 -15.85 1.06
CA HIS A 87 -3.84 -15.24 2.18
C HIS A 87 -5.31 -15.07 1.81
N ASN A 88 -5.99 -16.17 1.48
CA ASN A 88 -7.37 -16.10 0.97
C ASN A 88 -8.47 -16.01 2.05
N ASP A 89 -8.20 -16.17 3.35
CA ASP A 89 -9.31 -16.41 4.30
C ASP A 89 -9.41 -15.44 5.50
N ALA A 90 -8.73 -14.29 5.50
CA ALA A 90 -8.70 -13.42 6.69
C ALA A 90 -9.55 -12.13 6.61
N PHE A 91 -10.43 -11.97 5.64
CA PHE A 91 -11.32 -10.79 5.56
C PHE A 91 -12.79 -11.13 5.29
N THR A 92 -13.28 -12.27 5.78
CA THR A 92 -14.70 -12.37 6.13
C THR A 92 -14.94 -11.57 7.40
N MET A 93 -15.19 -10.26 7.26
CA MET A 93 -15.96 -9.57 8.29
C MET A 93 -17.35 -10.18 8.29
N ASN A 94 -17.68 -10.88 9.37
CA ASN A 94 -19.04 -11.34 9.61
C ASN A 94 -20.00 -10.13 9.55
N VAL A 95 -21.04 -10.27 8.72
CA VAL A 95 -22.20 -9.37 8.62
C VAL A 95 -23.04 -9.46 9.89
#